data_AF-A0ABD0KBH4-F1
#
_entry.id   AF-A0ABD0KBH4-F1
#
_cell.length_a   1.000
_cell.length_b   1.000
_cell.length_c   1.000
_cell.angle_alpha   90.00
_cell.angle_beta   90.00
_cell.angle_gamma   90.00
#
_symmetry.space_group_name_H-M   'P 1'
#
loop_
_entity.id
_entity.type
_entity.pdbx_description
1 polymer ?
#
loop_
_entity_poly.entity_id
_entity_poly.type
_entity_poly.pdbx_seq_one_letter_code
_entity_poly.pdbx_strand_id
1 'polypeptide(L)'
;ASSLLGAKDSSPEMPPKLPPLLAVGLTLTFVSVVLHVISLATPCWVRVTFNFPRIGSVTVTFGLWVKCIKPGSCKTIPVDFLFRRDGGWLFVSRVFSFLGLLTGVAGLVLLLLSILVTRWRDSKLLTVLPMLLDFLA
;
A
#
# COMPACT_ATOMS: atom_id res chain seq x y z
N ALA A 1 -36.63 35.02 -40.32
CA ALA A 1 -37.09 34.38 -39.08
C ALA A 1 -36.54 32.96 -39.09
N SER A 2 -35.37 32.72 -38.51
CA SER A 2 -35.18 32.30 -37.11
C SER A 2 -35.22 30.78 -36.97
N SER A 3 -34.06 30.15 -36.87
CA SER A 3 -33.71 29.08 -35.91
C SER A 3 -32.47 28.29 -36.37
N LEU A 4 -31.30 28.94 -36.35
CA LEU A 4 -30.04 28.23 -36.19
C LEU A 4 -29.89 27.92 -34.69
N LEU A 5 -30.46 26.78 -34.26
CA LEU A 5 -30.17 26.23 -32.94
C LEU A 5 -28.69 25.84 -32.93
N GLY A 6 -27.89 26.63 -32.21
CA GLY A 6 -26.51 26.33 -31.90
C GLY A 6 -26.42 25.03 -31.12
N ALA A 7 -25.95 23.98 -31.80
CA ALA A 7 -25.41 22.79 -31.17
C ALA A 7 -24.17 23.23 -30.38
N LYS A 8 -24.35 23.45 -29.08
CA LYS A 8 -23.27 23.69 -28.13
C LYS A 8 -22.58 22.35 -27.91
N ASP A 9 -21.45 22.16 -28.58
CA ASP A 9 -20.56 21.00 -28.41
C ASP A 9 -20.15 20.87 -26.94
N SER A 10 -20.86 20.04 -26.20
CA SER A 10 -20.46 19.55 -24.89
C SER A 10 -19.42 18.46 -25.09
N SER A 11 -18.21 18.86 -25.51
CA SER A 11 -17.05 17.98 -25.48
C SER A 11 -16.76 17.63 -24.02
N PRO A 12 -16.71 16.34 -23.63
CA PRO A 12 -16.39 15.96 -22.26
C PRO A 12 -14.96 16.39 -21.96
N GLU A 13 -14.83 17.37 -21.06
CA GLU A 13 -13.56 17.87 -20.55
C GLU A 13 -12.78 16.68 -19.98
N MET A 14 -11.82 16.18 -20.76
CA MET A 14 -11.03 15.02 -20.38
C MET A 14 -10.21 15.42 -19.15
N PRO A 15 -10.35 14.73 -18.00
CA PRO A 15 -9.70 15.15 -16.77
C PRO A 15 -8.18 15.21 -16.97
N PRO A 16 -7.50 16.19 -16.37
CA PRO A 16 -6.07 16.38 -16.54
C PRO A 16 -5.35 15.07 -16.18
N LYS A 17 -4.66 14.49 -17.18
CA LYS A 17 -3.95 13.23 -17.04
C LYS A 17 -2.84 13.40 -16.02
N LEU A 18 -2.85 12.57 -14.98
CA LEU A 18 -1.79 12.54 -13.98
C LEU A 18 -0.44 12.30 -14.70
N PRO A 19 0.65 12.99 -14.36
CA PRO A 19 1.94 12.73 -14.99
C PRO A 19 2.29 11.24 -14.85
N PRO A 20 2.77 10.59 -15.93
CA PRO A 20 2.88 9.14 -16.01
C PRO A 20 3.77 8.57 -14.89
N LEU A 21 4.82 9.31 -14.51
CA LEU A 21 5.73 8.93 -13.43
C LEU A 21 5.05 8.92 -12.06
N LEU A 22 4.13 9.86 -11.80
CA LEU A 22 3.37 9.91 -10.55
C LEU A 22 2.33 8.79 -10.47
N ALA A 23 1.70 8.46 -11.59
CA ALA A 23 0.78 7.33 -11.69
C ALA A 23 1.50 6.00 -11.40
N VAL A 24 2.69 5.79 -11.99
CA VAL A 24 3.53 4.62 -11.73
C VAL A 24 4.00 4.58 -10.27
N GLY A 25 4.43 5.71 -9.72
CA GLY A 25 4.82 5.80 -8.31
C GLY A 25 3.67 5.39 -7.38
N LEU A 26 2.47 5.93 -7.60
CA LEU A 26 1.30 5.63 -6.81
C LEU A 26 0.92 4.14 -6.87
N THR A 27 0.90 3.55 -8.07
CA THR A 27 0.55 2.13 -8.23
C THR A 27 1.58 1.23 -7.56
N LEU A 28 2.87 1.50 -7.72
CA LEU A 28 3.94 0.74 -7.07
C LEU A 28 3.87 0.85 -5.54
N THR A 29 3.67 2.05 -4.98
CA THR A 29 3.53 2.22 -3.53
C THR A 29 2.30 1.50 -3.00
N PHE A 30 1.17 1.58 -3.70
CA PHE A 30 -0.05 0.88 -3.32
C PHE A 30 0.17 -0.65 -3.32
N VAL A 31 0.73 -1.20 -4.40
CA VAL A 31 1.05 -2.63 -4.50
C VAL A 31 2.04 -3.05 -3.41
N SER A 32 3.05 -2.22 -3.13
CA SER A 32 4.02 -2.48 -2.06
C SER A 32 3.34 -2.59 -0.70
N VAL A 33 2.45 -1.65 -0.33
CA VAL A 33 1.70 -1.71 0.93
C VAL A 33 0.84 -2.96 1.01
N VAL A 34 0.14 -3.32 -0.06
CA VAL A 34 -0.70 -4.54 -0.12
C VAL A 34 0.13 -5.79 0.08
N LEU A 35 1.24 -5.94 -0.65
CA LEU A 35 2.14 -7.09 -0.51
C LEU A 35 2.77 -7.16 0.89
N HIS A 36 3.07 -6.02 1.50
CA HIS A 36 3.59 -5.96 2.86
C HIS A 36 2.58 -6.44 3.90
N VAL A 37 1.30 -6.07 3.74
CA VAL A 37 0.19 -6.58 4.58
C VAL A 37 0.01 -8.09 4.40
N ILE A 38 0.07 -8.60 3.17
CA ILE A 38 -0.02 -10.05 2.91
C ILE A 38 1.16 -10.79 3.56
N SER A 39 2.38 -10.26 3.43
CA SER A 39 3.57 -10.83 4.06
C SER A 39 3.44 -10.88 5.59
N LEU A 40 2.96 -9.79 6.21
CA LEU A 40 2.66 -9.72 7.64
C LEU A 40 1.63 -10.76 8.09
N ALA A 41 0.59 -11.01 7.29
CA ALA A 41 -0.48 -11.94 7.64
C ALA A 41 -0.10 -13.43 7.45
N THR A 42 0.85 -13.72 6.56
CA THR A 42 1.13 -15.10 6.14
C THR A 42 1.94 -15.89 7.18
N PRO A 43 1.54 -17.12 7.55
CA PRO A 43 2.24 -17.94 8.54
C PRO A 43 3.46 -18.72 7.98
N CYS A 44 4.08 -18.24 6.89
CA CYS A 44 5.06 -18.99 6.09
C CYS A 44 6.43 -18.31 6.00
N TRP A 45 6.84 -17.59 7.04
CA TRP A 45 8.15 -16.92 7.09
C TRP A 45 9.28 -17.93 7.23
N VAL A 46 9.11 -18.90 8.12
CA VAL A 46 10.05 -20.00 8.33
C VAL A 46 9.28 -21.30 8.26
N ARG A 47 9.82 -22.29 7.54
CA ARG A 47 9.27 -23.65 7.48
C ARG A 47 10.32 -24.63 7.98
N VAL A 48 9.94 -25.43 8.96
CA VAL A 48 10.79 -26.47 9.53
C VAL A 48 10.06 -27.79 9.42
N THR A 49 10.69 -28.79 8.82
CA THR A 49 10.11 -30.14 8.69
C THR A 49 10.92 -31.11 9.53
N PHE A 50 10.24 -31.77 10.46
CA PHE A 50 10.81 -32.81 11.29
C PHE A 50 10.38 -34.18 10.76
N ASN A 51 11.34 -35.01 10.40
CA ASN A 51 11.09 -36.37 9.93
C ASN A 51 11.27 -37.34 11.09
N PHE A 52 10.20 -38.00 11.49
CA PHE A 52 10.24 -39.01 12.55
C PHE A 52 10.15 -40.42 11.94
N PRO A 53 11.10 -41.33 12.22
CA PRO A 53 11.18 -42.64 11.57
C PRO A 53 9.93 -43.51 11.66
N ARG A 54 9.08 -43.31 12.68
CA ARG A 54 7.86 -44.11 12.93
C ARG A 54 6.54 -43.34 12.87
N ILE A 55 6.60 -42.00 12.82
CA ILE A 55 5.43 -41.11 12.99
C ILE A 55 5.15 -40.31 11.69
N GLY A 56 6.09 -40.33 10.74
CA GLY A 56 6.01 -39.56 9.50
C GLY A 56 6.63 -38.16 9.65
N SER A 57 6.34 -37.27 8.70
CA SER A 57 6.87 -35.91 8.67
C SER A 57 5.90 -34.92 9.34
N VAL A 58 6.42 -34.09 10.23
CA VAL A 58 5.69 -32.99 10.86
C VAL A 58 6.26 -31.67 10.35
N THR A 59 5.44 -30.87 9.69
CA THR A 59 5.86 -29.56 9.20
C THR A 59 5.37 -28.46 10.13
N VAL A 60 6.28 -27.64 10.64
CA VAL A 60 5.96 -26.44 11.42
C VAL A 60 6.27 -25.22 10.57
N THR A 61 5.27 -24.36 10.36
CA THR A 61 5.44 -23.07 9.71
C THR A 61 5.27 -21.96 10.73
N PHE A 62 6.24 -21.06 10.79
CA PHE A 62 6.22 -19.87 11.64
C PHE A 62 5.92 -18.66 10.77
N GLY A 63 4.91 -17.88 11.14
CA GLY A 63 4.78 -16.50 10.73
C GLY A 63 5.27 -15.57 11.82
N LEU A 64 5.10 -14.26 11.58
CA LEU A 64 5.33 -13.26 12.61
C LEU A 64 4.39 -13.49 13.80
N TRP A 65 3.10 -13.77 13.56
CA TRP A 65 2.06 -13.75 14.59
C TRP A 65 1.67 -15.11 15.13
N VAL A 66 1.63 -16.09 14.24
CA VAL A 66 1.10 -17.42 14.51
C VAL A 66 2.10 -18.46 14.05
N LYS A 67 2.10 -19.61 14.71
CA LYS A 67 2.78 -20.82 14.26
C LYS A 67 1.73 -21.87 13.93
N CYS A 68 1.95 -22.60 12.85
CA CYS A 68 1.07 -23.68 12.41
C CYS A 68 1.87 -24.98 12.35
N ILE A 69 1.29 -26.05 12.90
CA ILE A 69 1.85 -27.40 12.83
C ILE A 69 0.94 -28.18 11.90
N LYS A 70 1.45 -28.69 10.77
CA LYS A 70 0.69 -29.53 9.85
C LYS A 70 0.90 -31.03 10.15
N PRO A 71 -0.15 -31.87 10.09
CA PRO A 71 -1.55 -31.56 9.72
C PRO A 71 -2.44 -31.01 10.88
N GLY A 72 -1.85 -30.61 12.00
CA GLY A 72 -2.56 -30.14 13.20
C GLY A 72 -3.02 -28.66 13.19
N SER A 73 -2.82 -27.98 14.33
CA SER A 73 -3.41 -26.67 14.63
C SER A 73 -2.45 -25.48 14.45
N CYS A 74 -3.02 -24.31 14.16
CA CYS A 74 -2.35 -23.01 14.30
C CYS A 74 -2.57 -22.41 15.69
N LYS A 75 -1.54 -21.78 16.25
CA LYS A 75 -1.60 -21.08 17.55
C LYS A 75 -0.88 -19.74 17.45
N THR A 76 -1.39 -18.74 18.14
CA THR A 76 -0.70 -17.46 18.34
C THR A 76 0.61 -17.68 19.07
N ILE A 77 1.64 -16.93 18.68
CA ILE A 77 2.96 -16.97 19.31
C ILE A 77 2.97 -15.89 20.41
N PRO A 78 2.94 -16.28 21.70
CA PRO A 78 2.98 -15.32 22.79
C PRO A 78 4.34 -14.60 22.82
N VAL A 79 4.33 -13.34 23.25
CA VAL A 79 5.52 -12.48 23.24
C VAL A 79 6.68 -13.06 24.04
N ASP A 80 6.39 -13.73 25.15
CA ASP A 80 7.40 -14.37 26.02
C ASP A 80 8.17 -15.48 25.30
N PHE A 81 7.54 -16.12 24.31
CA PHE A 81 8.15 -17.19 23.52
C PHE A 81 9.22 -16.65 22.55
N LEU A 82 9.06 -15.41 22.07
CA LEU A 82 9.96 -14.78 21.10
C LEU A 82 11.34 -14.51 21.71
N PHE A 83 11.36 -14.11 22.99
CA PHE A 83 12.60 -13.82 23.71
C PHE A 83 13.29 -15.10 24.19
N ARG A 84 12.51 -16.11 24.59
CA ARG A 84 13.06 -17.30 25.24
C ARG A 84 13.62 -18.36 24.28
N ARG A 85 13.07 -18.47 23.06
CA ARG A 85 13.39 -19.58 22.14
C ARG A 85 14.22 -19.17 20.92
N ASP A 86 13.92 -18.00 20.35
CA ASP A 86 14.46 -17.59 19.05
C ASP A 86 15.49 -16.43 19.15
N GLY A 87 16.01 -16.19 20.36
CA GLY A 87 16.98 -15.11 20.62
C GLY A 87 16.45 -13.70 20.33
N GLY A 88 15.12 -13.53 20.26
CA GLY A 88 14.48 -12.25 19.96
C GLY A 88 14.40 -11.88 18.48
N TRP A 89 14.94 -12.69 17.55
CA TRP A 89 14.95 -12.33 16.13
C TRP A 89 13.54 -12.08 15.56
N LEU A 90 12.58 -12.96 15.86
CA LEU A 90 11.18 -12.77 15.45
C LEU A 90 10.54 -11.52 16.06
N PHE A 91 10.93 -11.14 17.28
CA PHE A 91 10.44 -9.90 17.90
C PHE A 91 10.95 -8.68 17.14
N VAL A 92 12.24 -8.66 16.81
CA VAL A 92 12.85 -7.59 16.00
C VAL A 92 12.16 -7.53 14.64
N SER A 93 11.96 -8.66 13.96
CA SER A 93 11.24 -8.70 12.69
C SER A 93 9.81 -8.15 12.79
N ARG A 94 9.06 -8.46 13.87
CA ARG A 94 7.73 -7.86 14.10
C ARG A 94 7.79 -6.34 14.13
N VAL A 95 8.70 -5.78 14.94
CA VAL A 95 8.84 -4.32 15.09
C VAL A 95 9.20 -3.67 13.76
N PHE A 96 10.21 -4.19 13.07
CA PHE A 96 10.63 -3.66 11.77
C PHE A 96 9.54 -3.75 10.71
N SER A 97 8.80 -4.86 10.66
CA SER A 97 7.70 -4.99 9.70
C SER A 97 6.56 -4.02 9.97
N PHE A 98 6.25 -3.72 11.24
CA PHE A 98 5.30 -2.67 11.58
C PHE A 98 5.78 -1.28 11.21
N LEU A 99 7.03 -0.94 11.53
CA LEU A 99 7.60 0.35 11.17
C LEU A 99 7.63 0.53 9.65
N GLY A 100 7.94 -0.53 8.91
CA GLY A 100 7.86 -0.56 7.45
C GLY A 100 6.44 -0.31 6.94
N LEU A 101 5.43 -0.94 7.55
CA LEU A 101 4.02 -0.71 7.20
C LEU A 101 3.59 0.73 7.46
N LEU A 102 3.90 1.26 8.66
CA LEU A 102 3.57 2.63 9.04
C LEU A 102 4.21 3.64 8.09
N THR A 103 5.49 3.43 7.76
CA THR A 103 6.23 4.26 6.80
C THR A 103 5.59 4.18 5.41
N GLY A 104 5.23 2.98 4.95
CA GLY A 104 4.57 2.78 3.66
C GLY A 104 3.21 3.47 3.56
N VAL A 105 2.39 3.36 4.61
CA VAL A 105 1.09 4.04 4.71
C VAL A 105 1.27 5.56 4.75
N ALA A 106 2.21 6.06 5.54
CA ALA A 106 2.52 7.49 5.58
C ALA A 106 2.97 8.02 4.21
N GLY A 107 3.84 7.28 3.51
CA GLY A 107 4.27 7.60 2.16
C GLY A 107 3.10 7.65 1.16
N LEU A 108 2.18 6.67 1.23
CA LEU A 108 0.99 6.65 0.39
C LEU A 108 0.07 7.86 0.66
N VAL A 109 -0.14 8.20 1.94
CA VAL A 109 -0.94 9.37 2.33
C VAL A 109 -0.30 10.66 1.81
N LEU A 110 1.03 10.82 1.96
CA LEU A 110 1.74 11.99 1.45
C LEU A 110 1.66 12.11 -0.07
N LEU A 111 1.73 10.99 -0.81
CA LEU A 111 1.55 10.98 -2.27
C LEU A 111 0.13 11.43 -2.66
N LEU A 112 -0.90 10.91 -1.98
CA LEU A 112 -2.29 11.31 -2.22
C LEU A 112 -2.51 12.80 -1.91
N LEU A 113 -1.97 13.28 -0.79
CA LEU A 113 -2.03 14.70 -0.43
C LEU A 113 -1.28 15.56 -1.45
N SER A 114 -0.12 15.13 -1.94
CA SER A 114 0.63 15.83 -2.99
C SER A 114 -0.21 15.99 -4.26
N ILE A 115 -0.89 14.93 -4.70
CA ILE A 115 -1.80 14.95 -5.86
C ILE A 115 -2.97 15.91 -5.63
N LEU A 116 -3.55 15.91 -4.42
CA LEU A 116 -4.65 16.80 -4.08
C LEU A 116 -4.20 18.26 -4.09
N VAL A 117 -3.05 18.57 -3.48
CA VAL A 117 -2.51 19.92 -3.40
C VAL A 117 -2.11 20.46 -4.76
N THR A 118 -1.48 19.65 -5.64
CA THR A 118 -1.15 20.09 -7.00
C THR A 118 -2.40 20.39 -7.81
N ARG A 119 -3.40 19.50 -7.80
CA ARG A 119 -4.69 19.75 -8.46
C ARG A 119 -5.37 21.03 -7.96
N TRP A 120 -5.32 21.28 -6.66
CA TRP A 120 -5.93 22.46 -6.04
C TRP A 120 -5.17 23.75 -6.36
N ARG A 121 -3.84 23.68 -6.50
CA ARG A 121 -3.01 24.81 -6.94
C ARG A 121 -3.25 25.12 -8.41
N ASP A 122 -3.29 24.09 -9.27
CA ASP A 122 -3.50 24.24 -10.70
C ASP A 122 -4.87 24.84 -11.01
N SER A 123 -5.92 24.41 -10.29
CA SER A 123 -7.26 24.98 -10.46
C SER A 123 -7.31 26.47 -10.09
N LYS A 124 -6.66 26.89 -8.99
CA LYS A 124 -6.58 28.30 -8.61
C LYS A 124 -5.78 29.13 -9.61
N LEU A 125 -4.66 28.59 -10.11
CA LEU A 125 -3.79 29.29 -11.05
C LEU A 125 -4.49 29.50 -12.41
N LEU A 126 -5.25 28.50 -12.87
CA LEU A 126 -6.09 28.58 -14.08
C LEU A 126 -7.22 29.61 -13.96
N THR A 127 -7.80 29.83 -12.78
CA THR A 127 -8.79 30.90 -12.57
C THR A 127 -8.20 32.31 -12.59
N VAL A 128 -6.94 32.48 -12.18
CA VAL A 128 -6.32 33.82 -12.04
C VAL A 128 -5.60 34.26 -13.33
N LEU A 129 -5.11 33.31 -14.13
CA LEU A 129 -4.44 33.58 -15.40
C LEU A 129 -5.26 34.40 -16.41
N PRO A 130 -6.56 34.11 -16.69
CA PRO A 130 -7.35 34.89 -17.63
C PRO A 130 -7.64 36.30 -17.10
N MET A 131 -7.87 36.47 -15.79
CA MET A 131 -8.03 37.81 -15.18
C MET A 131 -6.79 38.69 -15.37
N LEU A 132 -5.59 38.12 -15.27
CA LEU A 132 -4.34 38.86 -15.48
C LEU A 132 -4.09 39.20 -16.96
N LEU A 133 -4.47 38.30 -17.88
CA LEU A 133 -4.39 38.53 -19.31
C LEU A 133 -5.36 39.62 -19.77
N ASP A 134 -6.58 39.65 -19.25
CA ASP A 134 -7.57 40.71 -19.53
C ASP A 134 -7.17 42.08 -18.95
N PHE A 135 -6.32 42.12 -17.91
CA PHE A 135 -5.78 43.36 -17.35
C PHE A 135 -4.55 43.90 -18.11
N LEU A 136 -3.88 43.06 -18.90
CA LEU A 136 -2.67 43.39 -19.66
C LEU A 136 -2.94 43.60 -21.16
N ALA A 137 -4.12 43.24 -21.66
CA ALA A 137 -4.61 43.50 -23.01
C ALA A 137 -5.40 44.81 -23.09
#